data_AF-A0A7S2TU65-F1
#
_entry.id   AF-A0A7S2TU65-F1
#
_cell.length_a   1.000
_cell.length_b   1.000
_cell.length_c   1.000
_cell.angle_alpha   90.00
_cell.angle_beta   90.00
_cell.angle_gamma   90.00
#
_symmetry.space_group_name_H-M   'P 1'
#
loop_
_entity.id
_entity.type
_entity.pdbx_description
1 polymer ?
#
loop_
_entity_poly.entity_id
_entity_poly.type
_entity_poly.pdbx_seq_one_letter_code
_entity_poly.pdbx_strand_id
1 'polypeptide(L)'
;MTAEGLVDGPVFWEEVEASVSPANTRGIKDTPPASIPSEAKAPENSGGSGSSASPRRRHRRGAKRRTRVDATTQSKKHKEINDGYLPKIFITGGQTGGDTIPLLSHFGKYEIEIKGYFPRCFKREDGKGKDIARKYGLLEGKGSYMWRNAKNASLADACVAFLTNKCKGSGRGTRRTVNIFVENRQTAKAIHKPLGADYLEIWGGNHPRATGSSAGGAARARTTRPVLVFWDITHTKIPKLAHVFSAFLLRHQPNALMFSGNCESTQPGLASAGAALLNATLKI
;
A
#
# COMPACT_ATOMS: atom_id res chain seq x y z
N MET A 1 -27.59 -49.17 -12.94
CA MET A 1 -26.66 -48.03 -13.02
C MET A 1 -27.44 -46.79 -12.63
N THR A 2 -27.46 -46.50 -11.34
CA THR A 2 -28.18 -45.38 -10.73
C THR A 2 -27.22 -44.22 -10.54
N ALA A 3 -27.65 -43.03 -10.97
CA ALA A 3 -26.91 -41.78 -10.81
C ALA A 3 -27.32 -41.11 -9.48
N GLU A 4 -26.37 -41.02 -8.56
CA GLU A 4 -26.34 -40.10 -7.42
C GLU A 4 -25.10 -39.23 -7.64
N GLY A 5 -25.02 -37.93 -7.38
CA GLY A 5 -25.89 -36.96 -6.75
C GLY A 5 -24.96 -35.77 -6.47
N LEU A 6 -25.27 -34.57 -6.99
CA LEU A 6 -24.54 -33.35 -6.64
C LEU A 6 -25.60 -32.30 -6.30
N VAL A 7 -25.78 -32.06 -5.01
CA VAL A 7 -26.69 -31.03 -4.48
C VAL A 7 -25.84 -29.84 -4.09
N ASP A 8 -25.90 -28.78 -4.90
CA ASP A 8 -25.41 -27.45 -4.54
C ASP A 8 -26.35 -26.85 -3.49
N GLY A 9 -25.89 -26.79 -2.24
CA GLY A 9 -26.57 -26.07 -1.16
C GLY A 9 -26.12 -24.61 -1.09
N PRO A 10 -27.03 -23.64 -0.86
CA PRO A 10 -26.66 -22.24 -0.71
C PRO A 10 -25.98 -21.99 0.65
N VAL A 11 -24.81 -21.32 0.61
CA VAL A 11 -24.12 -20.82 1.80
C VAL A 11 -24.85 -19.58 2.30
N PHE A 12 -25.71 -19.76 3.31
CA PHE A 12 -26.33 -18.68 4.08
C PHE A 12 -25.26 -17.98 4.93
N TRP A 13 -25.07 -16.68 4.71
CA TRP A 13 -24.36 -15.81 5.65
C TRP A 13 -25.42 -15.20 6.57
N GLU A 14 -25.51 -15.68 7.81
CA GLU A 14 -26.29 -14.99 8.85
C GLU A 14 -25.66 -13.63 9.14
N GLU A 15 -26.45 -12.58 8.95
CA GLU A 15 -26.17 -11.23 9.46
C GLU A 15 -26.21 -11.28 10.99
N VAL A 16 -25.03 -11.22 11.62
CA VAL A 16 -24.93 -10.99 13.05
C VAL A 16 -25.14 -9.50 13.31
N GLU A 17 -26.39 -9.12 13.61
CA GLU A 17 -26.71 -7.81 14.18
C GLU A 17 -26.06 -7.69 15.57
N ALA A 18 -24.95 -6.96 15.65
CA ALA A 18 -24.34 -6.60 16.91
C ALA A 18 -25.16 -5.49 17.58
N SER A 19 -25.96 -5.85 18.58
CA SER A 19 -26.59 -4.92 19.52
C SER A 19 -25.51 -4.25 20.38
N VAL A 20 -25.17 -3.00 20.06
CA VAL A 20 -24.25 -2.20 20.88
C VAL A 20 -25.07 -1.41 21.90
N SER A 21 -25.10 -1.90 23.14
CA SER A 21 -25.56 -1.12 24.29
C SER A 21 -24.59 0.02 24.60
N PRO A 22 -25.06 1.25 24.88
CA PRO A 22 -24.20 2.38 25.22
C PRO A 22 -23.73 2.29 26.68
N ALA A 23 -22.44 2.03 26.88
CA ALA A 23 -21.79 2.13 28.18
C ALA A 23 -21.46 3.59 28.53
N ASN A 24 -22.28 4.13 29.42
CA ASN A 24 -22.02 5.11 30.48
C ASN A 24 -20.55 5.56 30.63
N THR A 25 -20.20 6.76 30.15
CA THR A 25 -18.91 7.43 30.40
C THR A 25 -19.08 8.45 31.52
N ARG A 26 -18.69 8.09 32.74
CA ARG A 26 -18.50 9.04 33.85
C ARG A 26 -17.00 9.25 34.12
N GLY A 27 -16.56 10.48 33.87
CA GLY A 27 -15.58 11.25 34.64
C GLY A 27 -14.26 10.58 35.05
N ILE A 28 -13.21 10.87 34.29
CA ILE A 28 -11.83 10.87 34.83
C ILE A 28 -11.33 12.31 34.80
N LYS A 29 -11.06 12.82 36.00
CA LYS A 29 -10.59 14.17 36.30
C LYS A 29 -9.16 14.38 35.79
N ASP A 30 -8.93 15.61 35.35
CA ASP A 30 -7.66 16.19 34.95
C ASP A 30 -6.55 16.00 35.99
N THR A 31 -5.38 15.55 35.53
CA THR A 31 -4.11 15.73 36.24
C THR A 31 -3.13 16.36 35.27
N PRO A 32 -2.50 17.51 35.59
CA PRO A 32 -1.61 18.20 34.68
C PRO A 32 -0.27 17.47 34.50
N PRO A 33 0.36 17.50 33.30
CA PRO A 33 1.66 16.88 33.08
C PRO A 33 2.80 17.70 33.68
N ALA A 34 3.73 16.99 34.32
CA ALA A 34 4.98 17.52 34.84
C ALA A 34 5.87 18.11 33.74
N SER A 35 6.42 19.28 34.03
CA SER A 35 7.40 20.03 33.23
C SER A 35 8.73 19.28 33.11
N ILE A 36 9.19 19.08 31.88
CA ILE A 36 10.53 18.56 31.55
C ILE A 36 11.44 19.75 31.21
N PRO A 37 12.63 19.88 31.84
CA PRO A 37 13.59 20.91 31.48
C PRO A 37 14.27 20.61 30.13
N SER A 38 14.36 21.64 29.30
CA SER A 38 15.04 21.66 28.00
C SER A 38 16.54 21.95 28.17
N GLU A 39 17.40 21.02 27.77
CA GLU A 39 18.81 21.34 27.48
C GLU A 39 19.04 21.38 25.98
N ALA A 40 19.38 22.58 25.50
CA ALA A 40 19.84 22.85 24.15
C ALA A 40 21.38 22.70 24.11
N LYS A 41 21.89 21.93 23.16
CA LYS A 41 23.27 22.07 22.67
C LYS A 41 23.25 22.09 21.15
N ALA A 42 23.64 23.23 20.60
CA ALA A 42 23.95 23.42 19.19
C ALA A 42 25.33 22.80 18.88
N PRO A 43 25.51 22.13 17.74
CA PRO A 43 26.84 21.92 17.18
C PRO A 43 27.18 23.02 16.15
N GLU A 44 28.40 23.51 16.30
CA GLU A 44 29.07 24.53 15.50
C GLU A 44 29.34 24.07 14.07
N ASN A 45 29.24 25.05 13.16
CA ASN A 45 29.65 24.97 11.76
C ASN A 45 31.18 25.05 11.62
N SER A 46 31.77 24.13 10.87
CA SER A 46 32.99 24.34 10.06
C SER A 46 32.84 23.45 8.83
N GLY A 47 32.86 23.95 7.59
CA GLY A 47 33.98 24.60 6.92
C GLY A 47 34.47 23.62 5.84
N GLY A 48 34.42 23.99 4.55
CA GLY A 48 34.89 23.09 3.48
C GLY A 48 34.45 23.46 2.07
N SER A 49 34.95 24.57 1.55
CA SER A 49 34.93 24.96 0.15
C SER A 49 35.92 24.11 -0.67
N GLY A 50 35.47 23.51 -1.78
CA GLY A 50 36.33 22.77 -2.70
C GLY A 50 35.72 22.68 -4.10
N SER A 51 35.93 23.73 -4.89
CA SER A 51 35.58 23.81 -6.32
C SER A 51 36.67 23.11 -7.14
N SER A 52 36.30 22.11 -7.96
CA SER A 52 37.15 21.66 -9.06
C SER A 52 36.31 21.47 -10.33
N ALA A 53 36.53 22.39 -11.27
CA ALA A 53 35.98 22.35 -12.61
C ALA A 53 36.72 21.28 -13.42
N SER A 54 35.97 20.45 -14.16
CA SER A 54 36.53 19.54 -15.16
C SER A 54 35.91 19.77 -16.55
N PRO A 55 36.68 19.57 -17.64
CA PRO A 55 36.36 20.11 -18.96
C PRO A 55 35.36 19.24 -19.74
N ARG A 56 34.48 19.93 -20.47
CA ARG A 56 33.51 19.34 -21.40
C ARG A 56 34.21 18.65 -22.57
N ARG A 57 34.05 17.33 -22.68
CA ARG A 57 34.46 16.53 -23.85
C ARG A 57 33.27 16.33 -24.79
N ARG A 58 33.26 17.07 -25.91
CA ARG A 58 32.30 16.91 -27.02
C ARG A 58 32.63 15.64 -27.81
N HIS A 59 31.72 14.66 -27.82
CA HIS A 59 31.80 13.52 -28.75
C HIS A 59 30.81 13.66 -29.91
N ARG A 60 31.37 13.39 -31.10
CA ARG A 60 30.82 13.50 -32.45
C ARG A 60 29.60 12.61 -32.67
N ARG A 61 28.65 13.17 -33.44
CA ARG A 61 27.51 12.50 -34.05
C ARG A 61 28.01 11.50 -35.12
N GLY A 62 27.71 10.21 -34.94
CA GLY A 62 27.81 9.18 -35.97
C GLY A 62 26.41 8.82 -36.47
N ALA A 63 26.11 9.16 -37.72
CA ALA A 63 24.87 8.80 -38.40
C ALA A 63 24.86 7.29 -38.69
N LYS A 64 24.04 6.52 -37.97
CA LYS A 64 23.78 5.11 -38.28
C LYS A 64 22.57 4.99 -39.20
N ARG A 65 22.84 4.48 -40.41
CA ARG A 65 21.89 3.99 -41.42
C ARG A 65 20.80 3.14 -40.76
N ARG A 66 19.54 3.51 -40.97
CA ARG A 66 18.37 2.68 -40.67
C ARG A 66 18.21 1.65 -41.79
N THR A 67 18.50 0.39 -41.49
CA THR A 67 18.05 -0.75 -42.29
C THR A 67 16.56 -0.94 -42.06
N ARG A 68 15.80 -0.90 -43.16
CA ARG A 68 14.37 -1.18 -43.25
C ARG A 68 14.21 -2.68 -42.94
N VAL A 69 13.62 -3.01 -41.80
CA VAL A 69 13.30 -4.40 -41.44
C VAL A 69 11.83 -4.62 -41.78
N ASP A 70 11.59 -5.61 -42.63
CA ASP A 70 10.29 -5.93 -43.21
C ASP A 70 9.26 -6.25 -42.13
N ALA A 71 8.17 -5.47 -42.17
CA ALA A 71 7.02 -5.59 -41.29
C ALA A 71 6.06 -6.65 -41.84
N THR A 72 6.39 -7.93 -41.74
CA THR A 72 5.44 -8.98 -42.16
C THR A 72 5.61 -10.32 -41.46
N THR A 73 5.86 -10.36 -40.14
CA THR A 73 5.67 -11.61 -39.36
C THR A 73 5.45 -11.31 -37.87
N GLN A 74 4.30 -10.74 -37.48
CA GLN A 74 4.03 -10.46 -36.06
C GLN A 74 2.57 -10.66 -35.63
N SER A 75 1.83 -11.57 -36.27
CA SER A 75 0.37 -11.72 -36.01
C SER A 75 -0.10 -13.08 -35.50
N LYS A 76 0.77 -13.93 -34.93
CA LYS A 76 0.36 -15.24 -34.39
C LYS A 76 0.95 -15.62 -33.03
N LYS A 77 1.10 -14.66 -32.10
CA LYS A 77 1.60 -14.94 -30.73
C LYS A 77 0.89 -14.17 -29.60
N HIS A 78 -0.42 -13.96 -29.73
CA HIS A 78 -1.23 -13.35 -28.66
C HIS A 78 -2.49 -14.20 -28.41
N LYS A 79 -2.29 -15.42 -27.90
CA LYS A 79 -3.37 -16.20 -27.27
C LYS A 79 -2.88 -16.96 -26.03
N GLU A 80 -1.97 -16.35 -25.29
CA GLU A 80 -1.75 -16.61 -23.87
C GLU A 80 -2.11 -15.30 -23.16
N ILE A 81 -3.40 -15.13 -22.90
CA ILE A 81 -3.92 -14.01 -22.12
C ILE A 81 -4.54 -14.64 -20.89
N ASN A 82 -3.97 -14.33 -19.72
CA ASN A 82 -4.57 -14.37 -18.37
C ASN A 82 -4.09 -15.42 -17.36
N ASP A 83 -2.83 -15.83 -17.36
CA ASP A 83 -2.22 -16.20 -16.09
C ASP A 83 -1.95 -14.88 -15.34
N GLY A 84 -2.89 -14.47 -14.50
CA GLY A 84 -2.74 -13.25 -13.70
C GLY A 84 -1.46 -13.30 -12.87
N TYR A 85 -0.93 -12.13 -12.49
CA TYR A 85 0.24 -12.10 -11.61
C TYR A 85 -0.17 -12.24 -10.14
N LEU A 86 0.44 -13.20 -9.44
CA LEU A 86 0.21 -13.48 -8.03
C LEU A 86 1.44 -13.11 -7.18
N PRO A 87 1.35 -12.11 -6.29
CA PRO A 87 2.41 -11.82 -5.33
C PRO A 87 2.64 -13.02 -4.39
N LYS A 88 3.90 -13.28 -4.02
CA LYS A 88 4.24 -14.38 -3.10
C LYS A 88 4.05 -14.02 -1.63
N ILE A 89 4.12 -12.72 -1.31
CA ILE A 89 4.07 -12.23 0.06
C ILE A 89 3.13 -11.03 0.16
N PHE A 90 2.23 -11.06 1.14
CA PHE A 90 1.48 -9.89 1.59
C PHE A 90 2.07 -9.31 2.86
N ILE A 91 2.32 -8.00 2.82
CA ILE A 91 2.82 -7.25 3.96
C ILE A 91 1.68 -6.45 4.59
N THR A 92 1.48 -6.62 5.90
CA THR A 92 0.45 -5.88 6.66
C THR A 92 0.98 -5.30 7.97
N GLY A 93 0.39 -4.19 8.42
CA GLY A 93 0.59 -3.62 9.76
C GLY A 93 -0.36 -4.13 10.82
N GLY A 94 -1.30 -5.00 10.45
CA GLY A 94 -2.24 -5.64 11.37
C GLY A 94 -3.26 -4.71 12.04
N GLN A 95 -3.41 -3.46 11.60
CA GLN A 95 -4.50 -2.60 12.07
C GLN A 95 -5.87 -3.05 11.52
N THR A 96 -6.97 -2.62 12.13
CA THR A 96 -8.31 -2.69 11.55
C THR A 96 -8.37 -1.98 10.18
N GLY A 97 -9.37 -2.32 9.36
CA GLY A 97 -9.58 -1.68 8.06
C GLY A 97 -8.58 -2.16 7.00
N GLY A 98 -7.88 -1.22 6.36
CA GLY A 98 -7.05 -1.54 5.19
C GLY A 98 -5.93 -2.55 5.44
N ASP A 99 -5.32 -2.54 6.63
CA ASP A 99 -4.30 -3.53 7.02
C ASP A 99 -4.90 -4.93 7.22
N THR A 100 -6.21 -5.05 7.49
CA THR A 100 -6.91 -6.34 7.72
C THR A 100 -7.35 -7.01 6.42
N ILE A 101 -7.34 -6.31 5.28
CA ILE A 101 -7.71 -6.85 3.97
C ILE A 101 -7.01 -8.19 3.65
N PRO A 102 -5.66 -8.29 3.67
CA PRO A 102 -4.99 -9.56 3.40
C PRO A 102 -5.12 -10.59 4.54
N LEU A 103 -5.83 -10.30 5.63
CA LEU A 103 -6.09 -11.28 6.69
C LEU A 103 -7.45 -11.95 6.51
N LEU A 104 -8.38 -11.29 5.81
CA LEU A 104 -9.74 -11.76 5.55
C LEU A 104 -9.91 -12.42 4.19
N SER A 105 -9.04 -12.11 3.24
CA SER A 105 -9.07 -12.74 1.92
C SER A 105 -8.77 -14.24 2.00
N HIS A 106 -9.48 -15.03 1.19
CA HIS A 106 -9.43 -16.49 1.24
C HIS A 106 -8.22 -17.03 0.47
N PHE A 107 -7.03 -16.91 1.05
CA PHE A 107 -5.80 -17.42 0.43
C PHE A 107 -5.54 -18.91 0.66
N GLY A 108 -6.43 -19.68 1.28
CA GLY A 108 -6.24 -21.13 1.39
C GLY A 108 -6.06 -21.84 0.03
N LYS A 109 -6.40 -21.17 -1.08
CA LYS A 109 -6.20 -21.64 -2.45
C LYS A 109 -4.90 -21.12 -3.11
N TYR A 110 -4.19 -20.19 -2.48
CA TYR A 110 -3.02 -19.51 -3.04
C TYR A 110 -1.85 -19.62 -2.04
N GLU A 111 -0.67 -19.99 -2.51
CA GLU A 111 0.54 -20.07 -1.68
C GLU A 111 1.13 -18.66 -1.39
N ILE A 112 0.34 -17.79 -0.77
CA ILE A 112 0.74 -16.42 -0.42
C ILE A 112 1.05 -16.35 1.06
N GLU A 113 2.29 -16.00 1.38
CA GLU A 113 2.74 -15.82 2.76
C GLU A 113 2.25 -14.46 3.30
N ILE A 114 1.85 -14.42 4.57
CA ILE A 114 1.53 -13.17 5.27
C ILE A 114 2.70 -12.82 6.17
N LYS A 115 3.22 -11.60 6.03
CA LYS A 115 4.31 -11.05 6.86
C LYS A 115 3.98 -9.65 7.34
N GLY A 116 4.69 -9.20 8.35
CA GLY A 116 4.66 -7.82 8.80
C GLY A 116 4.86 -7.65 10.29
N TYR A 117 4.89 -6.39 10.69
CA TYR A 117 5.09 -5.97 12.06
C TYR A 117 3.87 -5.22 12.57
N PHE A 118 3.49 -5.50 13.82
CA PHE A 118 2.65 -4.64 14.65
C PHE A 118 3.49 -3.54 15.31
N PRO A 119 2.88 -2.44 15.79
CA PRO A 119 3.53 -1.57 16.77
C PRO A 119 3.78 -2.30 18.11
N ARG A 120 4.61 -1.70 18.98
CA ARG A 120 4.87 -2.21 20.33
C ARG A 120 3.57 -2.49 21.10
N CYS A 121 3.59 -3.56 21.89
CA CYS A 121 2.49 -4.18 22.63
C CYS A 121 1.36 -4.71 21.75
N PHE A 122 1.61 -4.97 20.47
CA PHE A 122 0.59 -5.36 19.49
C PHE A 122 -0.61 -4.40 19.47
N LYS A 123 -0.37 -3.10 19.61
CA LYS A 123 -1.45 -2.11 19.64
C LYS A 123 -2.27 -2.17 18.34
N ARG A 124 -3.57 -2.36 18.52
CA ARG A 124 -4.62 -2.42 17.49
C ARG A 124 -5.87 -1.75 18.07
N GLU A 125 -6.69 -1.17 17.22
CA GLU A 125 -7.89 -0.42 17.64
C GLU A 125 -8.88 -1.27 18.45
N ASP A 126 -9.09 -2.53 18.07
CA ASP A 126 -10.03 -3.45 18.71
C ASP A 126 -9.42 -4.24 19.89
N GLY A 127 -8.16 -3.97 20.26
CA GLY A 127 -7.44 -4.69 21.32
C GLY A 127 -6.98 -6.11 20.96
N LYS A 128 -7.34 -6.65 19.78
CA LYS A 128 -7.09 -8.05 19.38
C LYS A 128 -5.74 -8.28 18.70
N GLY A 129 -4.81 -7.33 18.80
CA GLY A 129 -3.56 -7.37 18.04
C GLY A 129 -2.68 -8.59 18.35
N LYS A 130 -2.61 -9.05 19.60
CA LYS A 130 -1.85 -10.25 20.00
C LYS A 130 -2.39 -11.53 19.34
N ASP A 131 -3.72 -11.68 19.31
CA ASP A 131 -4.37 -12.87 18.76
C ASP A 131 -4.22 -12.91 17.24
N ILE A 132 -4.42 -11.77 16.58
CA ILE A 132 -4.17 -11.63 15.14
C ILE A 132 -2.70 -11.92 14.82
N ALA A 133 -1.76 -11.37 15.59
CA ALA A 133 -0.35 -11.61 15.36
C ALA A 133 0.02 -13.10 15.49
N ARG A 134 -0.49 -13.78 16.52
CA ARG A 134 -0.30 -15.22 16.71
C ARG A 134 -0.90 -16.03 15.55
N LYS A 135 -2.14 -15.73 15.16
CA LYS A 135 -2.87 -16.45 14.11
C LYS A 135 -2.16 -16.40 12.75
N TYR A 136 -1.58 -15.24 12.41
CA TYR A 136 -1.01 -15.00 11.08
C TYR A 136 0.52 -14.87 11.08
N GLY A 137 1.20 -15.21 12.18
CA GLY A 137 2.67 -15.15 12.27
C GLY A 137 3.27 -13.73 12.17
N LEU A 138 2.52 -12.69 12.56
CA LEU A 138 3.01 -11.30 12.53
C LEU A 138 3.89 -11.00 13.75
N LEU A 139 4.90 -10.16 13.57
CA LEU A 139 5.90 -9.87 14.59
C LEU A 139 5.60 -8.58 15.37
N GLU A 140 6.05 -8.52 16.62
CA GLU A 140 6.01 -7.28 17.39
C GLU A 140 7.12 -6.32 16.94
N GLY A 141 6.77 -5.06 16.72
CA GLY A 141 7.73 -4.01 16.47
C GLY A 141 8.30 -3.41 17.74
N LYS A 142 9.54 -2.89 17.66
CA LYS A 142 10.20 -2.19 18.77
C LYS A 142 9.66 -0.79 19.04
N GLY A 143 8.87 -0.24 18.12
CA GLY A 143 8.54 1.19 18.09
C GLY A 143 7.07 1.53 17.93
N SER A 144 6.82 2.80 17.61
CA SER A 144 5.50 3.36 17.37
C SER A 144 4.91 2.91 16.02
N TYR A 145 3.69 3.34 15.72
CA TYR A 145 3.06 3.17 14.40
C TYR A 145 3.94 3.67 13.24
N MET A 146 4.74 4.73 13.47
CA MET A 146 5.66 5.23 12.45
C MET A 146 6.78 4.22 12.18
N TRP A 147 7.42 3.70 13.22
CA TRP A 147 8.43 2.67 13.07
C TRP A 147 7.88 1.46 12.31
N ARG A 148 6.69 1.01 12.69
CA ARG A 148 5.98 -0.10 12.06
C ARG A 148 5.73 0.15 10.56
N ASN A 149 5.20 1.32 10.20
CA ASN A 149 4.93 1.64 8.79
C ASN A 149 6.21 1.69 7.96
N ALA A 150 7.30 2.25 8.50
CA ALA A 150 8.59 2.28 7.81
C ALA A 150 9.17 0.87 7.63
N LYS A 151 9.10 0.04 8.68
CA LYS A 151 9.61 -1.34 8.63
C LYS A 151 8.82 -2.19 7.64
N ASN A 152 7.49 -2.17 7.70
CA ASN A 152 6.64 -2.90 6.75
C ASN A 152 6.84 -2.40 5.32
N ALA A 153 6.92 -1.08 5.13
CA ALA A 153 7.23 -0.53 3.82
C ALA A 153 8.57 -1.08 3.31
N SER A 154 9.62 -1.17 4.13
CA SER A 154 10.93 -1.70 3.69
C SER A 154 10.93 -3.17 3.25
N LEU A 155 9.88 -3.95 3.55
CA LEU A 155 9.75 -5.36 3.17
C LEU A 155 8.99 -5.58 1.85
N ALA A 156 8.42 -4.52 1.29
CA ALA A 156 7.51 -4.62 0.15
C ALA A 156 8.05 -3.91 -1.09
N ASP A 157 7.71 -4.44 -2.25
CA ASP A 157 8.08 -3.89 -3.56
C ASP A 157 7.05 -2.87 -4.04
N ALA A 158 5.78 -3.07 -3.65
CA ALA A 158 4.66 -2.21 -4.01
C ALA A 158 3.70 -2.01 -2.84
N CYS A 159 2.83 -1.01 -2.95
CA CYS A 159 1.80 -0.73 -1.95
C CYS A 159 0.41 -0.54 -2.58
N VAL A 160 -0.60 -1.13 -1.96
CA VAL A 160 -2.00 -0.84 -2.21
C VAL A 160 -2.56 -0.09 -1.02
N ALA A 161 -3.02 1.13 -1.26
CA ALA A 161 -3.46 2.05 -0.24
C ALA A 161 -4.96 2.33 -0.35
N PHE A 162 -5.67 2.30 0.78
CA PHE A 162 -7.11 2.57 0.84
C PHE A 162 -7.37 3.84 1.64
N LEU A 163 -7.95 4.85 0.99
CA LEU A 163 -8.26 6.15 1.56
C LEU A 163 -9.76 6.45 1.42
N THR A 164 -10.21 7.45 2.18
CA THR A 164 -11.54 8.04 2.02
C THR A 164 -11.45 9.55 1.96
N ASN A 165 -12.38 10.17 1.22
CA ASN A 165 -12.58 11.61 1.24
C ASN A 165 -13.63 12.05 2.26
N LYS A 166 -14.38 11.11 2.84
CA LYS A 166 -15.51 11.41 3.72
C LYS A 166 -15.08 12.02 5.06
N CYS A 167 -13.89 11.68 5.55
CA CYS A 167 -13.38 12.16 6.84
C CYS A 167 -12.17 13.07 6.62
N LYS A 168 -12.35 14.38 6.84
CA LYS A 168 -11.26 15.37 6.77
C LYS A 168 -10.16 15.00 7.77
N GLY A 169 -8.90 14.97 7.31
CA GLY A 169 -7.75 14.65 8.17
C GLY A 169 -7.50 13.15 8.39
N SER A 170 -8.43 12.26 8.03
CA SER A 170 -8.26 10.81 8.10
C SER A 170 -7.10 10.28 7.25
N GLY A 171 -6.67 9.04 7.48
CA GLY A 171 -5.66 8.38 6.66
C GLY A 171 -4.25 8.94 6.79
N ARG A 172 -3.93 9.68 7.88
CA ARG A 172 -2.59 10.23 8.12
C ARG A 172 -1.51 9.14 8.11
N GLY A 173 -1.81 7.97 8.69
CA GLY A 173 -0.93 6.80 8.68
C GLY A 173 -0.69 6.27 7.26
N THR A 174 -1.78 6.03 6.52
CA THR A 174 -1.75 5.57 5.13
C THR A 174 -0.99 6.54 4.22
N ARG A 175 -1.26 7.85 4.31
CA ARG A 175 -0.53 8.88 3.56
C ARG A 175 0.98 8.84 3.84
N ARG A 176 1.38 8.61 5.10
CA ARG A 176 2.80 8.41 5.44
C ARG A 176 3.38 7.17 4.78
N THR A 177 2.65 6.06 4.77
CA THR A 177 3.07 4.83 4.08
C THR A 177 3.27 5.10 2.59
N VAL A 178 2.28 5.69 1.90
CA VAL A 178 2.39 6.03 0.49
C VAL A 178 3.61 6.92 0.19
N ASN A 179 3.86 7.95 1.01
CA ASN A 179 5.03 8.82 0.82
C ASN A 179 6.37 8.10 1.10
N ILE A 180 6.40 7.01 1.87
CA ILE A 180 7.59 6.16 1.98
C ILE A 180 7.86 5.43 0.67
N PHE A 181 6.83 4.95 -0.03
CA PHE A 181 7.02 4.29 -1.34
C PHE A 181 7.40 5.27 -2.44
N VAL A 182 6.79 6.46 -2.43
CA VAL A 182 6.93 7.45 -3.50
C VAL A 182 8.16 8.36 -3.32
N GLU A 183 8.39 8.86 -2.11
CA GLU A 183 9.42 9.86 -1.83
C GLU A 183 10.56 9.33 -0.94
N ASN A 184 10.47 8.07 -0.48
CA ASN A 184 11.32 7.49 0.56
C ASN A 184 11.36 8.37 1.83
N ARG A 185 10.22 8.98 2.17
CA ARG A 185 10.08 9.91 3.31
C ARG A 185 8.79 9.67 4.05
N GLN A 186 8.87 9.68 5.38
CA GLN A 186 7.70 9.47 6.23
C GLN A 186 6.90 10.76 6.49
N THR A 187 6.47 11.42 5.42
CA THR A 187 5.67 12.66 5.50
C THR A 187 4.19 12.36 5.36
N ALA A 188 3.32 13.14 5.99
CA ALA A 188 1.86 13.01 5.83
C ALA A 188 1.32 13.89 4.70
N LYS A 189 2.13 14.16 3.67
CA LYS A 189 1.76 14.99 2.52
C LYS A 189 0.48 14.45 1.89
N ALA A 190 -0.44 15.36 1.56
CA ALA A 190 -1.71 15.01 0.93
C ALA A 190 -1.47 14.31 -0.42
N ILE A 191 -2.25 13.26 -0.65
CA ILE A 191 -2.34 12.59 -1.96
C ILE A 191 -3.59 13.16 -2.60
N HIS A 192 -3.43 13.88 -3.70
CA HIS A 192 -4.53 14.52 -4.39
C HIS A 192 -5.32 13.48 -5.18
N LYS A 193 -6.61 13.28 -4.84
CA LYS A 193 -7.52 12.44 -5.63
C LYS A 193 -7.91 13.20 -6.92
N PRO A 194 -7.63 12.68 -8.12
CA PRO A 194 -8.12 13.29 -9.34
C PRO A 194 -9.65 13.37 -9.34
N LEU A 195 -10.22 14.42 -9.92
CA LEU A 195 -11.67 14.61 -9.96
C LEU A 195 -12.32 13.44 -10.72
N GLY A 196 -13.34 12.82 -10.11
CA GLY A 196 -14.06 11.68 -10.70
C GLY A 196 -13.30 10.36 -10.72
N ALA A 197 -12.04 10.32 -10.26
CA ALA A 197 -11.26 9.07 -10.24
C ALA A 197 -11.54 8.27 -8.95
N ASP A 198 -11.71 6.96 -9.09
CA ASP A 198 -11.81 6.03 -7.96
C ASP A 198 -10.45 5.52 -7.48
N TYR A 199 -9.41 5.71 -8.30
CA TYR A 199 -8.06 5.24 -8.03
C TYR A 199 -6.98 6.18 -8.59
N LEU A 200 -5.74 5.98 -8.15
CA LEU A 200 -4.55 6.67 -8.63
C LEU A 200 -3.36 5.72 -8.52
N GLU A 201 -2.67 5.52 -9.63
CA GLU A 201 -1.41 4.80 -9.67
C GLU A 201 -0.24 5.79 -9.64
N ILE A 202 0.71 5.61 -8.73
CA ILE A 202 1.87 6.47 -8.53
C ILE A 202 3.15 5.65 -8.66
N TRP A 203 4.00 6.00 -9.61
CA TRP A 203 5.34 5.42 -9.79
C TRP A 203 6.21 6.37 -10.64
N GLY A 204 7.51 6.05 -10.76
CA GLY A 204 8.56 6.96 -11.24
C GLY A 204 8.36 7.60 -12.61
N GLY A 205 7.61 6.96 -13.51
CA GLY A 205 7.27 7.54 -14.81
C GLY A 205 6.23 8.65 -14.75
N ASN A 206 5.34 8.64 -13.75
CA ASN A 206 4.16 9.50 -13.69
C ASN A 206 4.14 10.45 -12.48
N HIS A 207 5.20 10.47 -11.67
CA HIS A 207 5.24 11.32 -10.49
C HIS A 207 5.48 12.80 -10.89
N PRO A 208 4.63 13.78 -10.49
CA PRO A 208 4.74 15.17 -10.92
C PRO A 208 6.07 15.86 -10.60
N ARG A 209 6.83 15.34 -9.61
CA ARG A 209 8.17 15.84 -9.26
C ARG A 209 9.31 15.23 -10.08
N ALA A 210 9.06 14.21 -10.90
CA ALA A 210 10.10 13.61 -11.75
C ALA A 210 10.52 14.56 -12.90
N THR A 211 9.63 15.48 -13.31
CA THR A 211 9.90 16.45 -14.37
C THR A 211 10.53 17.76 -13.87
N GLY A 212 10.56 17.98 -12.55
CA GLY A 212 11.20 19.13 -11.91
C GLY A 212 12.71 18.94 -11.80
N SER A 213 13.42 19.18 -12.90
CA SER A 213 14.86 19.09 -13.05
C SER A 213 15.57 20.00 -12.03
N SER A 214 16.09 19.43 -10.94
CA SER A 214 17.12 20.12 -10.16
C SER A 214 18.41 20.07 -10.99
N ALA A 215 18.60 21.07 -11.84
CA ALA A 215 19.83 21.26 -12.58
C ALA A 215 20.99 21.46 -11.60
N GLY A 216 21.77 20.41 -11.30
CA GLY A 216 23.07 20.57 -10.65
C GLY A 216 23.43 19.60 -9.52
N GLY A 217 22.49 18.81 -8.99
CA GLY A 217 22.81 17.82 -7.95
C GLY A 217 22.58 16.42 -8.48
N ALA A 218 23.58 15.52 -8.37
CA ALA A 218 23.46 14.11 -8.72
C ALA A 218 22.12 13.57 -8.23
N ALA A 219 21.18 13.38 -9.17
CA ALA A 219 19.85 12.92 -8.88
C ALA A 219 19.98 11.49 -8.36
N ARG A 220 20.13 11.34 -7.04
CA ARG A 220 19.98 10.05 -6.38
C ARG A 220 18.66 9.51 -6.89
N ALA A 221 18.72 8.47 -7.72
CA ALA A 221 17.57 7.83 -8.31
C ALA A 221 16.60 7.54 -7.17
N ARG A 222 15.57 8.38 -7.05
CA ARG A 222 14.54 8.18 -6.03
C ARG A 222 13.83 6.92 -6.47
N THR A 223 14.06 5.83 -5.75
CA THR A 223 13.35 4.58 -5.99
C THR A 223 11.89 4.80 -5.63
N THR A 224 11.11 5.15 -6.64
CA THR A 224 9.65 5.28 -6.56
C THR A 224 9.06 3.89 -6.72
N ARG A 225 8.88 3.20 -5.61
CA ARG A 225 8.17 1.91 -5.63
C ARG A 225 6.70 2.17 -5.96
N PRO A 226 6.07 1.32 -6.80
CA PRO A 226 4.74 1.57 -7.29
C PRO A 226 3.70 1.52 -6.16
N VAL A 227 2.76 2.47 -6.23
CA VAL A 227 1.63 2.57 -5.31
C VAL A 227 0.34 2.63 -6.09
N LEU A 228 -0.65 1.82 -5.71
CA LEU A 228 -2.03 1.94 -6.17
C LEU A 228 -2.89 2.44 -5.01
N VAL A 229 -3.53 3.59 -5.19
CA VAL A 229 -4.42 4.18 -4.19
C VAL A 229 -5.86 4.01 -4.65
N PHE A 230 -6.72 3.47 -3.80
CA PHE A 230 -8.17 3.42 -3.98
C PHE A 230 -8.86 4.38 -3.02
N TRP A 231 -9.91 5.05 -3.50
CA TRP A 231 -10.76 5.91 -2.67
C TRP A 231 -12.18 5.37 -2.59
N ASP A 232 -12.73 5.43 -1.38
CA ASP A 232 -14.16 5.25 -1.13
C ASP A 232 -14.70 3.97 -1.80
N ILE A 233 -13.99 2.86 -1.58
CA ILE A 233 -14.37 1.57 -2.16
C ILE A 233 -15.73 1.13 -1.65
N THR A 234 -16.53 0.56 -2.55
CA THR A 234 -17.86 0.00 -2.29
C THR A 234 -18.03 -1.28 -3.10
N HIS A 235 -18.93 -2.17 -2.67
CA HIS A 235 -19.18 -3.42 -3.39
C HIS A 235 -19.54 -3.21 -4.86
N THR A 236 -20.31 -2.16 -5.16
CA THR A 236 -20.70 -1.80 -6.54
C THR A 236 -19.53 -1.42 -7.45
N LYS A 237 -18.40 -0.96 -6.89
CA LYS A 237 -17.21 -0.57 -7.67
C LYS A 237 -16.23 -1.73 -7.85
N ILE A 238 -16.37 -2.82 -7.10
CA ILE A 238 -15.39 -3.92 -7.06
C ILE A 238 -15.05 -4.48 -8.45
N PRO A 239 -16.01 -4.81 -9.34
CA PRO A 239 -15.67 -5.39 -10.63
C PRO A 239 -14.71 -4.51 -11.45
N LYS A 240 -15.01 -3.20 -11.54
CA LYS A 240 -14.16 -2.23 -12.23
C LYS A 240 -12.80 -2.08 -11.57
N LEU A 241 -12.75 -1.97 -10.24
CA LEU A 241 -11.49 -1.80 -9.50
C LEU A 241 -10.62 -3.06 -9.52
N ALA A 242 -11.22 -4.25 -9.59
CA ALA A 242 -10.48 -5.51 -9.69
C ALA A 242 -9.69 -5.60 -10.99
N HIS A 243 -10.27 -5.14 -12.11
CA HIS A 243 -9.53 -5.04 -13.38
C HIS A 243 -8.32 -4.09 -13.28
N VAL A 244 -8.50 -2.94 -12.62
CA VAL A 244 -7.40 -1.97 -12.39
C VAL A 244 -6.32 -2.59 -11.51
N PHE A 245 -6.71 -3.28 -10.45
CA PHE A 245 -5.77 -3.91 -9.53
C PHE A 245 -5.01 -5.07 -10.22
N SER A 246 -5.70 -5.89 -11.01
CA SER A 246 -5.06 -6.96 -11.78
C SER A 246 -4.05 -6.40 -12.78
N ALA A 247 -4.41 -5.33 -13.51
CA ALA A 247 -3.49 -4.64 -14.42
C ALA A 247 -2.26 -4.05 -13.69
N PHE A 248 -2.44 -3.54 -12.47
CA PHE A 248 -1.33 -3.08 -11.64
C PHE A 248 -0.39 -4.23 -11.25
N LEU A 249 -0.93 -5.38 -10.83
CA LEU A 249 -0.13 -6.57 -10.49
C LEU A 249 0.64 -7.11 -11.70
N LEU A 250 -0.02 -7.22 -12.85
CA LEU A 250 0.60 -7.68 -14.10
C LEU A 250 1.73 -6.76 -14.56
N ARG A 251 1.57 -5.45 -14.40
CA ARG A 251 2.56 -4.44 -14.82
C ARG A 251 3.78 -4.41 -13.92
N HIS A 252 3.57 -4.41 -12.60
CA HIS A 252 4.65 -4.16 -11.63
C HIS A 252 5.24 -5.44 -11.05
N GLN A 253 4.53 -6.57 -11.17
CA GLN A 253 4.95 -7.88 -10.73
C GLN A 253 5.64 -7.88 -9.34
N PRO A 254 5.00 -7.32 -8.31
CA PRO A 254 5.64 -7.20 -7.00
C PRO A 254 5.73 -8.55 -6.30
N ASN A 255 6.93 -8.96 -5.90
CA ASN A 255 7.10 -10.18 -5.11
C ASN A 255 6.44 -10.05 -3.74
N ALA A 256 6.61 -8.88 -3.10
CA ALA A 256 5.96 -8.53 -1.84
C ALA A 256 5.06 -7.29 -1.99
N LEU A 257 3.77 -7.45 -1.67
CA LEU A 257 2.76 -6.40 -1.79
C LEU A 257 2.26 -5.95 -0.42
N MET A 258 2.43 -4.66 -0.10
CA MET A 258 1.96 -4.08 1.15
C MET A 258 0.52 -3.57 1.04
N PHE A 259 -0.29 -3.86 2.04
CA PHE A 259 -1.61 -3.26 2.23
C PHE A 259 -1.54 -2.18 3.30
N SER A 260 -2.18 -1.04 3.03
CA SER A 260 -2.34 0.02 4.02
C SER A 260 -3.66 0.74 3.82
N GLY A 261 -4.33 1.16 4.89
CA GLY A 261 -5.54 1.95 4.73
C GLY A 261 -6.06 2.55 6.01
N ASN A 262 -7.19 3.23 5.90
CA ASN A 262 -7.93 3.72 7.05
C ASN A 262 -8.33 2.58 8.00
N CYS A 263 -8.55 2.92 9.26
CA CYS A 263 -9.11 2.00 10.26
C CYS A 263 -10.63 1.80 10.03
N GLU A 264 -11.20 0.75 10.62
CA GLU A 264 -12.66 0.52 10.57
C GLU A 264 -13.46 1.66 11.20
N SER A 265 -13.00 2.27 12.29
CA SER A 265 -13.67 3.45 12.87
C SER A 265 -13.76 4.65 11.94
N THR A 266 -12.84 4.73 10.97
CA THR A 266 -12.78 5.83 10.00
C THR A 266 -13.60 5.51 8.74
N GLN A 267 -13.58 4.25 8.31
CA GLN A 267 -14.30 3.79 7.13
C GLN A 267 -14.86 2.39 7.40
N PRO A 268 -16.06 2.31 8.02
CA PRO A 268 -16.70 1.04 8.31
C PRO A 268 -16.91 0.19 7.06
N GLY A 269 -16.63 -1.10 7.17
CA GLY A 269 -16.74 -2.08 6.09
C GLY A 269 -15.57 -2.08 5.11
N LEU A 270 -14.52 -1.28 5.35
CA LEU A 270 -13.37 -1.19 4.47
C LEU A 270 -12.65 -2.54 4.32
N ALA A 271 -12.42 -3.27 5.41
CA ALA A 271 -11.73 -4.55 5.36
C ALA A 271 -12.53 -5.57 4.53
N SER A 272 -13.85 -5.62 4.70
CA SER A 272 -14.73 -6.54 3.95
C SER A 272 -14.75 -6.20 2.45
N ALA A 273 -15.03 -4.94 2.09
CA ALA A 273 -15.04 -4.51 0.70
C ALA A 273 -13.65 -4.67 0.04
N GLY A 274 -12.57 -4.39 0.78
CA GLY A 274 -11.21 -4.54 0.29
C GLY A 274 -10.80 -6.00 0.10
N ALA A 275 -11.21 -6.91 0.99
CA ALA A 275 -11.00 -8.33 0.84
C ALA A 275 -11.77 -8.91 -0.36
N ALA A 276 -13.01 -8.46 -0.57
CA ALA A 276 -13.80 -8.82 -1.76
C ALA A 276 -13.15 -8.30 -3.06
N LEU A 277 -12.59 -7.08 -3.06
CA LEU A 277 -11.81 -6.55 -4.18
C LEU A 277 -10.56 -7.40 -4.45
N LEU A 278 -9.80 -7.73 -3.41
CA LEU A 278 -8.60 -8.55 -3.54
C LEU A 278 -8.93 -9.95 -4.06
N ASN A 279 -9.95 -10.60 -3.51
CA ASN A 279 -10.42 -11.90 -3.99
C ASN A 279 -10.85 -11.81 -5.47
N ALA A 280 -11.60 -10.78 -5.87
CA ALA A 280 -12.00 -10.60 -7.27
C ALA A 280 -10.81 -10.34 -8.21
N THR A 281 -9.74 -9.74 -7.69
CA THR A 281 -8.49 -9.47 -8.43
C THR A 281 -7.69 -10.75 -8.68
N LEU A 282 -7.67 -11.66 -7.70
CA LEU A 282 -6.87 -12.90 -7.73
C LEU A 282 -7.61 -14.11 -8.33
N LYS A 283 -8.86 -13.95 -8.77
CA LYS A 283 -9.59 -14.97 -9.57
C LYS A 283 -8.90 -15.15 -10.92
N ILE A 284 -7.76 -15.82 -10.89
CA ILE A 284 -7.04 -16.42 -12.00
C ILE A 284 -7.59 -17.83 -12.16
#